data_AF-E3RXI0-F1
#
_entry.id   AF-E3RXI0-F1
#
_cell.length_a   1.000
_cell.length_b   1.000
_cell.length_c   1.000
_cell.angle_alpha   90.00
_cell.angle_beta   90.00
_cell.angle_gamma   90.00
#
_symmetry.space_group_name_H-M   'P 1'
#
loop_
_entity.id
_entity.type
_entity.pdbx_description
1 polymer ?
#
loop_
_entity_poly.entity_id
_entity_poly.type
_entity_poly.pdbx_seq_one_letter_code
_entity_poly.pdbx_strand_id
1 'polypeptide(L)'
;MWSFARDNAVPFSSQVTKVHPKTRIPTIAIFITAAISILLSFIALGSYVAFSNVVNLSIGGLYASYFIVCTLLLWRRLQGISAYNAHAAMVGPDSLQWGPWKVPGIFGVANNLFACCYLLLLWFFSFWPGSVEVDAQSMNFSSVTFGGTVLFAIIWYYVRGRKTYQGPIVEVAL
;
A
#
# COMPACT_ATOMS: atom_id res chain seq x y z
N MET A 1 -2.75 -2.39 9.52
CA MET A 1 -1.79 -1.92 10.55
C MET A 1 -1.23 -3.06 11.38
N TRP A 2 -2.06 -3.91 12.01
CA TRP A 2 -1.56 -5.03 12.84
C TRP A 2 -0.63 -6.00 12.10
N SER A 3 -1.01 -6.45 10.90
CA SER A 3 -0.15 -7.32 10.08
C SER A 3 1.21 -6.69 9.77
N PHE A 4 1.23 -5.39 9.44
CA PHE A 4 2.45 -4.63 9.20
C PHE A 4 3.30 -4.44 10.46
N ALA A 5 2.67 -4.37 11.64
CA ALA A 5 3.36 -4.35 12.93
C ALA A 5 3.99 -5.70 13.28
N ARG A 6 3.37 -6.82 12.88
CA ARG A 6 3.94 -8.16 13.04
C ARG A 6 5.27 -8.29 12.30
N ASP A 7 5.40 -7.63 11.15
CA ASP A 7 6.62 -7.59 10.35
C ASP A 7 7.64 -6.54 10.84
N ASN A 8 7.45 -6.00 12.06
CA ASN A 8 8.28 -4.96 12.68
C ASN A 8 8.46 -3.68 11.85
N ALA A 9 7.52 -3.38 10.95
CA ALA A 9 7.66 -2.27 10.02
C ALA A 9 7.25 -0.90 10.60
N VAL A 10 6.66 -0.87 11.82
CA VAL A 10 6.26 0.35 12.53
C VAL A 10 7.06 0.56 13.82
N PRO A 11 7.25 1.82 14.28
CA PRO A 11 7.78 2.08 15.61
C PRO A 11 6.88 1.44 16.67
N PHE A 12 7.50 0.93 17.75
CA PHE A 12 6.80 0.23 18.84
C PHE A 12 5.96 -0.98 18.38
N SER A 13 6.40 -1.66 17.32
CA SER A 13 5.75 -2.88 16.77
C SER A 13 5.37 -3.90 17.83
N SER A 14 6.21 -4.14 18.84
CA SER A 14 5.95 -5.08 19.94
C SER A 14 4.69 -4.78 20.76
N GLN A 15 4.26 -3.51 20.83
CA GLN A 15 3.02 -3.11 21.49
C GLN A 15 1.84 -3.17 20.53
N VAL A 16 2.01 -2.75 19.28
CA VAL A 16 0.95 -2.71 18.26
C VAL A 16 0.53 -4.12 17.81
N THR A 17 1.44 -5.09 17.86
CA THR A 17 1.17 -6.50 17.52
C THR A 17 0.38 -7.24 18.61
N LYS A 18 0.22 -6.68 19.82
CA LYS A 18 -0.51 -7.35 20.91
C LYS A 18 -1.99 -7.51 20.56
N VAL A 19 -2.45 -8.75 20.62
CA VAL A 19 -3.86 -9.13 20.43
C VAL A 19 -4.50 -9.34 21.80
N HIS A 20 -5.73 -8.86 21.98
CA HIS A 20 -6.43 -9.04 23.25
C HIS A 20 -6.83 -10.53 23.44
N PRO A 21 -6.51 -11.16 24.58
CA PRO A 21 -6.62 -12.62 24.76
C PRO A 21 -8.05 -13.15 24.68
N LYS A 22 -9.05 -12.35 25.10
CA LYS A 22 -10.45 -12.77 25.14
C LYS A 22 -11.21 -12.57 23.83
N THR A 23 -10.88 -11.50 23.10
CA THR A 23 -11.61 -11.08 21.89
C THR A 23 -10.85 -11.44 20.61
N ARG A 24 -9.57 -11.81 20.70
CA ARG A 24 -8.67 -12.09 19.56
C ARG A 24 -8.57 -10.94 18.55
N ILE A 25 -8.85 -9.72 19.00
CA ILE A 25 -8.81 -8.50 18.18
C ILE A 25 -7.58 -7.66 18.56
N PRO A 26 -6.85 -7.07 17.59
CA PRO A 26 -5.72 -6.18 17.87
C PRO A 26 -6.20 -4.78 18.28
N THR A 27 -6.62 -4.63 19.54
CA THR A 27 -7.25 -3.40 20.07
C THR A 27 -6.34 -2.17 20.00
N ILE A 28 -5.04 -2.32 20.26
CA ILE A 28 -4.06 -1.22 20.19
C ILE A 28 -3.96 -0.68 18.75
N ALA A 29 -3.87 -1.58 17.76
CA ALA A 29 -3.81 -1.18 16.36
C ALA A 29 -5.09 -0.42 15.94
N ILE A 30 -6.27 -0.87 16.39
CA ILE A 30 -7.54 -0.18 16.13
C ILE A 30 -7.55 1.22 16.74
N PHE A 31 -7.17 1.34 18.02
CA PHE A 31 -7.16 2.62 18.72
C PHE A 31 -6.19 3.61 18.06
N ILE A 32 -5.00 3.16 17.66
CA ILE A 32 -4.03 4.00 16.94
C ILE A 32 -4.62 4.47 15.61
N THR A 33 -5.21 3.57 14.81
CA THR A 33 -5.83 3.99 13.53
C THR A 33 -6.98 4.97 13.74
N ALA A 34 -7.82 4.77 14.77
CA ALA A 34 -8.92 5.67 15.09
C ALA A 34 -8.43 7.04 15.56
N ALA A 35 -7.43 7.07 16.45
CA ALA A 35 -6.83 8.30 16.95
C ALA A 35 -6.20 9.12 15.81
N ILE A 36 -5.46 8.48 14.90
CA ILE A 36 -4.89 9.14 13.72
C ILE A 36 -5.99 9.75 12.85
N SER A 37 -7.08 9.01 12.58
CA SER A 37 -8.21 9.52 11.78
C SER A 37 -8.91 10.72 12.44
N ILE A 38 -9.08 10.71 13.76
CA ILE A 38 -9.67 11.84 14.51
C ILE A 38 -8.75 13.06 14.43
N LEU A 39 -7.45 12.88 14.69
CA LEU A 39 -6.47 13.97 14.60
C LEU A 39 -6.40 14.55 13.20
N LEU A 40 -6.47 13.71 12.17
CA LEU A 40 -6.49 14.15 10.77
C LEU A 40 -7.76 14.96 10.45
N SER A 41 -8.89 14.61 11.06
CA SER A 41 -10.15 15.34 10.88
C SER A 41 -10.09 16.75 11.49
N PHE A 42 -9.31 16.96 12.55
CA PHE A 42 -9.11 18.30 13.12
C PHE A 42 -8.29 19.23 12.21
N ILE A 43 -7.48 18.72 11.28
CA ILE A 43 -6.77 19.57 10.30
C ILE A 43 -7.76 20.35 9.44
N ALA A 44 -8.91 19.76 9.11
CA ALA A 44 -9.95 20.42 8.33
C ALA A 44 -10.53 21.66 9.03
N LEU A 45 -10.46 21.74 10.38
CA LEU A 45 -10.91 22.92 11.13
C LEU A 45 -9.93 24.09 11.00
N GLY A 46 -8.63 23.82 10.80
CA GLY A 46 -7.60 24.85 10.68
C GLY A 46 -7.35 25.29 9.24
N SER A 47 -7.28 24.35 8.30
CA SER A 47 -7.06 24.65 6.88
C SER A 47 -7.64 23.56 5.98
N TYR A 48 -8.61 23.95 5.15
CA TYR A 48 -9.16 23.09 4.12
C TYR A 48 -8.10 22.67 3.09
N VAL A 49 -7.20 23.59 2.72
CA VAL A 49 -6.10 23.32 1.79
C VAL A 49 -5.19 22.22 2.35
N ALA A 50 -4.79 22.32 3.62
CA ALA A 50 -3.95 21.31 4.26
C ALA A 50 -4.63 19.93 4.31
N PHE A 51 -5.93 19.88 4.64
CA PHE A 51 -6.69 18.64 4.64
C PHE A 51 -6.78 18.01 3.24
N SER A 52 -7.13 18.81 2.21
CA SER A 52 -7.22 18.34 0.83
C SER A 52 -5.90 17.78 0.30
N ASN A 53 -4.77 18.37 0.70
CA ASN A 53 -3.43 17.87 0.37
C ASN A 53 -3.16 16.47 0.94
N VAL A 54 -3.59 16.19 2.19
CA VAL A 54 -3.43 14.86 2.79
C VAL A 54 -4.33 13.82 2.13
N VAL A 55 -5.55 14.20 1.76
CA VAL A 55 -6.47 13.32 1.02
C VAL A 55 -5.89 12.96 -0.35
N ASN A 56 -5.38 13.95 -1.09
CA ASN A 56 -4.75 13.71 -2.39
C ASN A 56 -3.49 12.84 -2.26
N LEU A 57 -2.68 13.05 -1.22
CA LEU A 57 -1.55 12.18 -0.90
C LEU A 57 -1.98 10.72 -0.71
N SER A 58 -3.08 10.50 0.03
CA SER A 58 -3.63 9.16 0.28
C SER A 58 -4.10 8.49 -1.01
N ILE A 59 -4.77 9.24 -1.89
CA ILE A 59 -5.23 8.76 -3.19
C ILE A 59 -4.03 8.44 -4.10
N GLY A 60 -3.02 9.30 -4.16
CA GLY A 60 -1.79 9.06 -4.92
C GLY A 60 -1.03 7.83 -4.46
N GLY A 61 -0.93 7.62 -3.14
CA GLY A 61 -0.35 6.41 -2.54
C GLY A 61 -1.14 5.15 -2.86
N LEU A 62 -2.47 5.24 -2.86
CA LEU A 62 -3.35 4.14 -3.23
C LEU A 62 -3.16 3.74 -4.70
N TYR A 63 -3.14 4.70 -5.63
CA TYR A 63 -2.86 4.43 -7.04
C TYR A 63 -1.47 3.82 -7.26
N ALA A 64 -0.44 4.37 -6.62
CA ALA A 64 0.92 3.81 -6.71
C ALA A 64 0.99 2.36 -6.20
N SER A 65 0.35 2.07 -5.06
CA SER A 65 0.31 0.72 -4.49
C SER A 65 -0.37 -0.28 -5.43
N TYR A 66 -1.55 0.07 -5.96
CA TYR A 66 -2.24 -0.78 -6.93
C TYR A 66 -1.46 -0.95 -8.23
N PHE A 67 -0.82 0.11 -8.71
CA PHE A 67 0.01 0.05 -9.92
C PHE A 67 1.19 -0.92 -9.75
N ILE A 68 1.88 -0.89 -8.61
CA ILE A 68 2.97 -1.82 -8.30
C ILE A 68 2.44 -3.27 -8.31
N VAL A 69 1.33 -3.55 -7.63
CA VAL A 69 0.74 -4.89 -7.57
C VAL A 69 0.32 -5.39 -8.95
N CYS A 70 -0.37 -4.56 -9.74
CA CYS A 70 -0.80 -4.90 -11.10
C CYS A 70 0.41 -5.19 -12.00
N THR A 71 1.44 -4.34 -11.95
CA THR A 71 2.67 -4.50 -12.74
C THR A 71 3.42 -5.77 -12.37
N LEU A 72 3.58 -6.07 -11.08
CA LEU A 72 4.22 -7.31 -10.62
C LEU A 72 3.42 -8.54 -11.04
N LEU A 73 2.09 -8.49 -10.96
CA LEU A 73 1.23 -9.57 -11.40
C LEU A 73 1.30 -9.76 -12.93
N LEU A 74 1.37 -8.67 -13.70
CA LEU A 74 1.53 -8.72 -15.16
C LEU A 74 2.88 -9.34 -15.51
N TRP A 75 3.96 -8.89 -14.87
CA TRP A 75 5.31 -9.43 -15.05
C TRP A 75 5.37 -10.94 -14.76
N ARG A 76 4.80 -11.38 -13.63
CA ARG A 76 4.72 -12.82 -13.30
C ARG A 76 3.85 -13.60 -14.27
N ARG A 77 2.74 -13.01 -14.74
CA ARG A 77 1.86 -13.66 -15.71
C ARG A 77 2.55 -13.86 -17.06
N LEU A 78 3.44 -12.96 -17.46
CA LEU A 78 4.27 -13.08 -18.67
C LEU A 78 5.39 -14.12 -18.52
N GLN A 79 5.92 -14.30 -17.31
CA GLN A 79 6.91 -15.36 -17.01
C GLN A 79 6.29 -16.76 -16.86
N GLY A 80 4.97 -16.84 -16.74
CA GLY A 80 4.25 -18.07 -16.41
C GLY A 80 4.09 -18.25 -14.90
N ILE A 81 2.85 -18.53 -14.49
CA ILE A 81 2.51 -18.81 -13.09
C ILE A 81 1.95 -20.22 -13.03
N SER A 82 2.46 -21.03 -12.11
CA SER A 82 2.07 -22.41 -11.91
C SER A 82 0.57 -22.54 -11.61
N ALA A 83 -0.04 -23.63 -12.09
CA ALA A 83 -1.44 -23.92 -11.83
C ALA A 83 -1.73 -24.00 -10.32
N TYR A 84 -2.99 -23.70 -9.95
CA TYR A 84 -3.42 -23.82 -8.57
C TYR A 84 -3.33 -25.27 -8.11
N ASN A 85 -2.63 -25.52 -7.01
CA ASN A 85 -2.60 -26.82 -6.34
C ASN A 85 -3.02 -26.62 -4.88
N ALA A 86 -4.17 -27.20 -4.50
CA ALA A 86 -4.72 -27.10 -3.15
C ALA A 86 -3.82 -27.74 -2.08
N HIS A 87 -2.91 -28.64 -2.46
CA HIS A 87 -1.97 -29.32 -1.57
C HIS A 87 -0.56 -28.71 -1.58
N ALA A 88 -0.35 -27.59 -2.26
CA ALA A 88 0.95 -26.93 -2.25
C ALA A 88 1.24 -26.35 -0.87
N ALA A 89 2.19 -26.97 -0.16
CA ALA A 89 2.57 -26.57 1.19
C ALA A 89 3.31 -25.22 1.25
N MET A 90 3.91 -24.76 0.13
CA MET A 90 4.72 -23.53 0.11
C MET A 90 4.51 -22.70 -1.16
N VAL A 91 3.99 -21.48 -0.97
CA VAL A 91 3.95 -20.41 -1.98
C VAL A 91 5.08 -19.43 -1.65
N GLY A 92 6.15 -19.45 -2.44
CA GLY A 92 7.31 -18.58 -2.29
C GLY A 92 7.60 -17.76 -3.55
N PRO A 93 8.65 -16.92 -3.54
CA PRO A 93 9.08 -16.15 -4.70
C PRO A 93 9.35 -17.02 -5.94
N ASP A 94 9.81 -18.25 -5.74
CA ASP A 94 10.15 -19.17 -6.83
C ASP A 94 9.02 -20.18 -7.13
N SER A 95 8.00 -20.25 -6.27
CA SER A 95 6.87 -21.19 -6.37
C SER A 95 5.52 -20.48 -6.34
N LEU A 96 5.40 -19.34 -7.04
CA LEU A 96 4.14 -18.61 -7.10
C LEU A 96 3.09 -19.43 -7.86
N GLN A 97 1.98 -19.72 -7.18
CA GLN A 97 0.84 -20.43 -7.75
C GLN A 97 -0.36 -19.50 -7.87
N TRP A 98 -1.21 -19.78 -8.86
CA TRP A 98 -2.51 -19.14 -8.93
C TRP A 98 -3.37 -19.48 -7.71
N GLY A 99 -4.21 -18.55 -7.28
CA GLY A 99 -5.31 -18.85 -6.37
C GLY A 99 -6.44 -19.63 -7.08
N PRO A 100 -7.46 -20.09 -6.32
CA PRO A 100 -8.61 -20.81 -6.88
C PRO A 100 -9.40 -19.99 -7.90
N TRP A 101 -9.34 -18.66 -7.81
CA TRP A 101 -9.94 -17.75 -8.78
C TRP A 101 -8.87 -17.06 -9.63
N LYS A 102 -9.00 -17.18 -10.96
CA LYS A 102 -8.15 -16.49 -11.93
C LYS A 102 -8.89 -16.26 -13.24
N VAL A 103 -8.52 -15.19 -13.94
CA VAL A 103 -8.88 -15.01 -15.35
C VAL A 103 -7.79 -15.66 -16.22
N PRO A 104 -8.07 -16.78 -16.91
CA PRO A 104 -7.04 -17.52 -17.65
C PRO A 104 -6.66 -16.84 -18.97
N GLY A 105 -5.47 -17.20 -19.46
CA GLY A 105 -5.02 -16.86 -20.81
C GLY A 105 -4.90 -15.37 -21.10
N ILE A 106 -5.11 -15.04 -22.38
CA ILE A 106 -4.85 -13.71 -22.95
C ILE A 106 -5.80 -12.65 -22.41
N PHE A 107 -7.05 -13.01 -22.07
CA PHE A 107 -8.01 -12.08 -21.49
C PHE A 107 -7.55 -11.55 -20.13
N GLY A 108 -6.94 -12.39 -19.30
CA GLY A 108 -6.40 -11.92 -18.03
C GLY A 108 -5.11 -11.10 -18.17
N VAL A 109 -4.32 -11.33 -19.23
CA VAL A 109 -3.19 -10.46 -19.58
C VAL A 109 -3.70 -9.09 -20.04
N ALA A 110 -4.66 -9.07 -20.97
CA ALA A 110 -5.24 -7.84 -21.51
C ALA A 110 -5.94 -7.00 -20.43
N ASN A 111 -6.71 -7.63 -19.54
CA ASN A 111 -7.33 -6.95 -18.40
C ASN A 111 -6.30 -6.33 -17.45
N ASN A 112 -5.23 -7.06 -17.13
CA ASN A 112 -4.18 -6.54 -16.26
C ASN A 112 -3.39 -5.40 -16.95
N LEU A 113 -3.08 -5.55 -18.24
CA LEU A 113 -2.44 -4.49 -19.02
C LEU A 113 -3.31 -3.22 -19.05
N PHE A 114 -4.62 -3.37 -19.30
CA PHE A 114 -5.56 -2.26 -19.24
C PHE A 114 -5.57 -1.60 -17.85
N ALA A 115 -5.60 -2.40 -16.77
CA ALA A 115 -5.54 -1.88 -15.41
C ALA A 115 -4.24 -1.10 -15.15
N CYS A 116 -3.09 -1.59 -15.62
CA CYS A 116 -1.81 -0.89 -15.51
C CYS A 116 -1.84 0.45 -16.25
N CYS A 117 -2.29 0.47 -17.51
CA CYS A 117 -2.39 1.69 -18.31
C CYS A 117 -3.36 2.70 -17.68
N TYR A 118 -4.51 2.23 -17.20
CA TYR A 118 -5.52 3.08 -16.57
C TYR A 118 -5.04 3.67 -15.24
N LEU A 119 -4.39 2.86 -14.39
CA LEU A 119 -3.79 3.33 -13.14
C LEU A 119 -2.66 4.32 -13.41
N LEU A 120 -1.83 4.10 -14.42
CA LEU A 120 -0.76 5.02 -14.79
C LEU A 120 -1.33 6.37 -15.26
N LEU A 121 -2.42 6.34 -16.06
CA LEU A 121 -3.13 7.54 -16.47
C LEU A 121 -3.71 8.30 -15.27
N LEU A 122 -4.43 7.61 -14.38
CA LEU A 122 -4.97 8.24 -13.16
C LEU A 122 -3.89 8.80 -12.27
N TRP A 123 -2.78 8.08 -12.11
CA TRP A 123 -1.66 8.50 -11.29
C TRP A 123 -0.99 9.75 -11.87
N PHE A 124 -0.81 9.82 -13.19
CA PHE A 124 -0.33 11.01 -13.88
C PHE A 124 -1.27 12.21 -13.66
N PHE A 125 -2.57 12.05 -13.92
CA PHE A 125 -3.54 13.14 -13.74
C PHE A 125 -3.72 13.57 -12.27
N SER A 126 -3.41 12.70 -11.31
CA SER A 126 -3.41 13.04 -9.88
C SER A 126 -2.38 14.14 -9.55
N PHE A 127 -1.26 14.20 -10.27
CA PHE A 127 -0.24 15.23 -10.11
C PHE A 127 -0.34 16.37 -11.12
N TRP A 128 -1.18 16.21 -12.15
CA TRP A 128 -1.33 17.21 -13.19
C TRP A 128 -2.07 18.45 -12.64
N PRO A 129 -1.62 19.68 -13.00
CA PRO A 129 -2.30 20.90 -12.58
C PRO A 129 -3.66 21.07 -13.27
N GLY A 130 -4.67 21.50 -12.50
CA GLY A 130 -6.03 21.74 -13.03
C GLY A 130 -6.21 23.08 -13.76
N SER A 131 -5.28 24.02 -13.58
CA SER A 131 -5.29 25.35 -14.23
C SER A 131 -3.89 25.72 -14.70
N VAL A 132 -3.83 26.54 -15.76
CA VAL A 132 -2.56 27.06 -16.32
C VAL A 132 -1.95 28.11 -15.40
N GLU A 133 -2.79 28.96 -14.82
CA GLU A 133 -2.39 29.91 -13.78
C GLU A 133 -2.44 29.21 -12.43
N VAL A 134 -1.27 29.07 -11.81
CA VAL A 134 -1.11 28.47 -10.49
C VAL A 134 -0.67 29.56 -9.50
N ASP A 135 -1.47 29.75 -8.46
CA ASP A 135 -1.12 30.52 -7.28
C ASP A 135 -0.76 29.54 -6.15
N ALA A 136 -0.09 30.00 -5.10
CA ALA A 136 0.26 29.19 -3.93
C ALA A 136 -0.97 28.56 -3.26
N GLN A 137 -2.16 29.12 -3.46
CA GLN A 137 -3.42 28.55 -2.97
C GLN A 137 -4.06 27.54 -3.93
N SER A 138 -3.76 27.59 -5.24
CA SER A 138 -4.38 26.73 -6.27
C SER A 138 -3.45 25.64 -6.82
N MET A 139 -2.17 25.68 -6.48
CA MET A 139 -1.19 24.69 -6.92
C MET A 139 -1.53 23.28 -6.40
N ASN A 140 -1.43 22.29 -7.28
CA ASN A 140 -1.53 20.89 -6.90
C ASN A 140 -0.26 20.46 -6.13
N PHE A 141 -0.30 20.52 -4.79
CA PHE A 141 0.82 20.12 -3.92
C PHE A 141 1.03 18.61 -3.82
N SER A 142 0.22 17.79 -4.51
CA SER A 142 0.26 16.33 -4.38
C SER A 142 1.63 15.76 -4.74
N SER A 143 2.33 16.35 -5.72
CA SER A 143 3.65 15.85 -6.15
C SER A 143 4.72 16.03 -5.06
N VAL A 144 4.74 17.20 -4.41
CA VAL A 144 5.67 17.52 -3.32
C VAL A 144 5.35 16.70 -2.08
N THR A 145 4.08 16.61 -1.68
CA THR A 145 3.68 15.83 -0.49
C THR A 145 3.93 14.34 -0.71
N PHE A 146 3.67 13.81 -1.90
CA PHE A 146 3.95 12.42 -2.25
C PHE A 146 5.45 12.15 -2.29
N GLY A 147 6.23 12.99 -2.97
CA GLY A 147 7.69 12.86 -3.03
C GLY A 147 8.35 12.91 -1.65
N GLY A 148 7.92 13.83 -0.79
CA GLY A 148 8.38 13.92 0.60
C GLY A 148 8.03 12.66 1.41
N THR A 149 6.83 12.11 1.22
CA THR A 149 6.40 10.88 1.89
C THR A 149 7.21 9.67 1.43
N VAL A 150 7.47 9.54 0.12
CA VAL A 150 8.30 8.47 -0.44
C VAL A 150 9.74 8.60 0.07
N LEU A 151 10.31 9.80 0.07
CA LEU A 151 11.65 10.04 0.60
C LEU A 151 11.75 9.65 2.08
N PHE A 152 10.77 10.06 2.89
CA PHE A 152 10.69 9.66 4.29
C PHE A 152 10.61 8.14 4.45
N ALA A 153 9.80 7.46 3.64
CA ALA A 153 9.68 6.01 3.66
C ALA A 153 11.00 5.30 3.27
N ILE A 154 11.71 5.82 2.27
CA ILE A 154 13.03 5.32 1.86
C ILE A 154 14.04 5.49 3.00
N ILE A 155 14.12 6.68 3.60
CA ILE A 155 15.00 6.95 4.75
C ILE A 155 14.69 5.98 5.89
N TRP A 156 13.41 5.83 6.24
CA TRP A 156 12.96 4.90 7.28
C TRP A 156 13.37 3.45 6.97
N TYR A 157 13.22 3.02 5.72
CA TYR A 157 13.65 1.70 5.27
C TYR A 157 15.16 1.50 5.47
N TYR A 158 16.00 2.46 5.08
CA TYR A 158 17.45 2.34 5.26
C TYR A 158 17.89 2.40 6.72
N VAL A 159 17.27 3.25 7.54
CA VAL A 159 17.62 3.41 8.97
C VAL A 159 17.25 2.17 9.77
N ARG A 160 16.03 1.65 9.58
CA ARG A 160 15.45 0.58 10.42
C ARG A 160 14.94 -0.60 9.62
N GLY A 161 14.17 -0.36 8.56
CA GLY A 161 13.49 -1.41 7.79
C GLY A 161 14.42 -2.53 7.32
N ARG A 162 15.58 -2.19 6.75
CA ARG A 162 16.57 -3.15 6.22
C ARG A 162 17.17 -4.06 7.30
N LYS A 163 17.16 -3.64 8.56
CA LYS A 163 17.73 -4.39 9.70
C LYS A 163 16.68 -5.27 10.40
N THR A 164 15.40 -4.91 10.30
CA THR A 164 14.33 -5.56 11.09
C THR A 164 13.36 -6.38 10.23
N TYR A 165 13.28 -6.10 8.92
CA TYR A 165 12.38 -6.81 8.01
C TYR A 165 12.92 -8.22 7.70
N GLN A 166 12.25 -9.25 8.23
CA GLN A 166 12.57 -10.66 7.98
C GLN A 166 11.50 -11.31 7.11
N GLY A 167 11.21 -10.75 5.94
CA GLY A 167 10.24 -11.31 4.99
C GLY A 167 8.84 -11.60 5.60
N PRO A 168 7.96 -12.28 4.86
CA PRO A 168 6.71 -12.76 5.41
C PRO A 168 7.01 -13.90 6.40
N ILE A 169 6.72 -13.68 7.70
CA ILE A 169 6.80 -14.74 8.70
C ILE A 169 5.70 -15.76 8.36
N VAL A 170 6.12 -16.91 7.84
CA VAL A 170 5.22 -18.05 7.61
C VAL A 170 4.96 -18.67 8.97
N GLU A 171 3.76 -18.44 9.51
CA GLU A 171 3.27 -19.16 10.67
C GLU A 171 3.02 -20.61 10.23
N VAL A 172 4.06 -21.45 10.31
CA VAL A 172 3.90 -22.90 10.26
C VAL A 172 3.06 -23.25 11.50
N ALA A 173 1.91 -23.86 11.26
CA ALA A 173 0.88 -24.10 12.27
C ALA A 173 1.47 -24.68 13.58
N LEU A 174 0.87 -24.26 14.71
CA LEU A 174 1.07 -24.82 16.05
C LEU A 174 0.76 -26.32 16.09
#